data_AF-A0A0N4T7P7-F1
#
_entry.id   AF-A0A0N4T7P7-F1
#
_cell.length_a   1.000
_cell.length_b   1.000
_cell.length_c   1.000
_cell.angle_alpha   90.00
_cell.angle_beta   90.00
_cell.angle_gamma   90.00
#
_symmetry.space_group_name_H-M   'P 1'
#
loop_
_entity.id
_entity.type
_entity.pdbx_description
1 polymer ?
#
loop_
_entity_poly.entity_id
_entity_poly.type
_entity_poly.pdbx_seq_one_letter_code
_entity_poly.pdbx_strand_id
1 'polypeptide(L)'
;MANGAWNAIDSALNDIRTLPAVFNLSRASSSRDLSSCPPSPTQMQPPMVPCHAISTSSFQLLQNDEKEAASEFDRIVGFCKENNMPFIDDSFPHSKKSIGNFIIDERLNGKKIDANHFIWLRPQDIYTKDGRRYRWSVFLDPKPSDIEQGCLGNCWFLSALAVIAERPDILDQIFLTKIYNPWGVYQIRLCVDGHWQVILVDDFLPCHSQTHGLAFAVGRRNQLWVPLIEKALAKVLGCYAKLPAGRTLEGLAILTGAPCTFLDLENCTDHDLIWAQLLSMREAGFIMGCSCGSGRRYVDEAEFRRVGVVRLRNPWGSFTWNGPWCDTWSGWDETSRRILLPDGPEAGAFWMPFLDFMQRFDSVEVAKVRSAQGWKEIRVDCSIPQFWGKENVIGFQLQIEEPTELAITVYQKGSRDRCDSDIMVLLHKNNPSNMQIGELIVR
;
A
#
# COMPACT_ATOMS: atom_id res chain seq x y z
N MET A 1 5.46 2.28 44.80
CA MET A 1 5.93 3.38 43.94
C MET A 1 5.30 3.25 42.55
N ALA A 2 3.98 3.45 42.45
CA ALA A 2 3.18 3.12 41.25
C ALA A 2 2.36 4.30 40.70
N ASN A 3 2.77 5.55 40.99
CA ASN A 3 2.05 6.77 40.56
C ASN A 3 2.82 7.62 39.53
N GLY A 4 3.88 7.09 38.90
CA GLY A 4 4.72 7.85 37.96
C GLY A 4 4.27 7.80 36.50
N ALA A 5 3.49 6.79 36.09
CA ALA A 5 3.14 6.57 34.68
C ALA A 5 1.92 7.39 34.21
N TRP A 6 0.95 7.63 35.10
CA TRP A 6 -0.27 8.37 34.76
C TRP A 6 -0.05 9.88 34.61
N ASN A 7 0.88 10.47 35.36
CA ASN A 7 1.11 11.91 35.34
C ASN A 7 1.92 12.40 34.12
N ALA A 8 2.62 11.52 33.39
CA ALA A 8 3.38 11.91 32.21
C ALA A 8 2.51 12.03 30.95
N ILE A 9 1.43 11.24 30.87
CA ILE A 9 0.51 11.21 29.71
C ILE A 9 -0.34 12.49 29.69
N ASP A 10 -0.91 12.90 30.84
CA ASP A 10 -1.72 14.13 30.91
C ASP A 10 -0.88 15.42 30.87
N SER A 11 0.37 15.39 31.36
CA SER A 11 1.26 16.56 31.27
C SER A 11 1.72 16.81 29.84
N ALA A 12 2.05 15.76 29.08
CA ALA A 12 2.44 15.90 27.67
C ALA A 12 1.28 16.38 26.78
N LEU A 13 0.05 15.94 27.07
CA LEU A 13 -1.15 16.35 26.31
C LEU A 13 -1.59 17.80 26.58
N ASN A 14 -1.32 18.35 27.77
CA ASN A 14 -1.61 19.75 28.08
C ASN A 14 -0.53 20.72 27.55
N ASP A 15 0.73 20.30 27.43
CA ASP A 15 1.80 21.14 26.87
C ASP A 15 1.78 21.20 25.33
N ILE A 16 1.21 20.20 24.64
CA ILE A 16 1.06 20.23 23.17
C ILE A 16 0.02 21.28 22.70
N ARG A 17 -0.89 21.72 23.58
CA ARG A 17 -1.92 22.73 23.23
C ARG A 17 -1.41 24.18 23.30
N THR A 18 -0.18 24.43 23.75
CA THR A 18 0.34 25.78 24.01
C THR A 18 1.56 26.17 23.17
N LEU A 19 2.02 25.34 22.22
CA LEU A 19 3.15 25.69 21.37
C LEU A 19 2.71 26.49 20.11
N PRO A 20 3.23 27.71 19.89
CA PRO A 20 3.05 28.42 18.63
C PRO A 20 3.70 27.63 17.50
N ALA A 21 3.03 27.55 16.35
CA ALA A 21 3.59 26.99 15.13
C ALA A 21 4.87 27.74 14.72
N VAL A 22 6.03 27.17 15.03
CA VAL A 22 7.34 27.68 14.57
C VAL A 22 8.11 26.51 13.98
N PHE A 23 7.86 26.24 12.70
CA PHE A 23 8.74 25.42 11.88
C PHE A 23 9.86 26.31 11.34
N ASN A 24 11.02 26.30 12.01
CA ASN A 24 12.27 26.77 11.44
C ASN A 24 13.31 25.66 11.60
N LEU A 25 13.44 24.83 10.57
CA LEU A 25 14.52 23.86 10.45
C LEU A 25 15.72 24.55 9.78
N SER A 26 16.64 25.09 10.58
CA SER A 26 18.00 25.39 10.11
C SER A 26 18.77 24.08 10.00
N ARG A 27 19.12 23.66 8.78
CA ARG A 27 19.93 22.46 8.54
C ARG A 27 21.41 22.84 8.46
N ALA A 28 22.22 22.17 9.28
CA ALA A 28 23.67 22.25 9.26
C ALA A 28 24.24 21.71 7.93
N SER A 29 25.20 22.44 7.40
CA SER A 29 25.89 22.20 6.13
C SER A 29 26.84 21.01 6.20
N SER A 30 26.61 19.98 5.37
CA SER A 30 27.65 19.03 4.96
C SER A 30 28.13 19.39 3.55
N SER A 31 29.39 19.80 3.44
CA SER A 31 30.05 20.20 2.21
C SER A 31 30.21 19.03 1.24
N ARG A 32 29.48 19.07 0.12
CA ARG A 32 29.93 18.52 -1.16
C ARG A 32 29.85 19.65 -2.18
N ASP A 33 30.97 19.93 -2.82
CA ASP A 33 31.11 20.97 -3.82
C ASP A 33 30.09 20.79 -4.96
N LEU A 34 29.13 21.73 -5.03
CA LEU A 34 28.12 21.89 -6.07
C LEU A 34 28.31 23.25 -6.73
N SER A 35 29.46 23.46 -7.38
CA SER A 35 29.74 24.64 -8.19
C SER A 35 29.17 24.47 -9.61
N SER A 36 27.85 24.29 -9.72
CA SER A 36 27.07 24.55 -10.96
C SER A 36 25.57 24.38 -10.74
N CYS A 37 25.00 25.09 -9.76
CA CYS A 37 23.55 25.26 -9.69
C CYS A 37 23.11 26.38 -10.67
N PRO A 38 22.08 26.17 -11.51
CA PRO A 38 21.49 27.26 -12.27
C PRO A 38 20.79 28.26 -11.32
N PRO A 39 20.73 29.55 -11.69
CA PRO A 39 20.19 30.62 -10.84
C PRO A 39 18.70 30.40 -10.52
N SER A 40 18.28 30.94 -9.37
CA SER A 40 16.90 30.97 -8.88
C SER A 40 15.91 31.43 -9.95
N PRO A 41 14.76 30.75 -10.12
CA PRO A 41 13.79 31.08 -11.16
C PRO A 41 12.90 32.25 -10.74
N THR A 42 13.46 33.45 -10.61
CA THR A 42 12.69 34.64 -10.20
C THR A 42 11.93 35.29 -11.35
N GLN A 43 11.96 34.72 -12.56
CA GLN A 43 11.29 35.25 -13.77
C GLN A 43 10.77 34.11 -14.67
N MET A 44 10.03 33.14 -14.13
CA MET A 44 9.40 32.08 -14.90
C MET A 44 7.91 32.37 -15.08
N GLN A 45 7.47 32.54 -16.33
CA GLN A 45 6.06 32.42 -16.72
C GLN A 45 6.00 31.50 -17.95
N PRO A 46 5.93 30.17 -17.78
CA PRO A 46 5.58 29.29 -18.88
C PRO A 46 4.20 29.69 -19.43
N PRO A 47 3.92 29.51 -20.73
CA PRO A 47 2.59 29.73 -21.28
C PRO A 47 1.59 28.81 -20.56
N MET A 48 0.82 29.39 -19.63
CA MET A 48 -0.22 28.66 -18.91
C MET A 48 -1.42 28.49 -19.85
N VAL A 49 -1.55 27.31 -20.46
CA VAL A 49 -2.81 26.93 -21.09
C VAL A 49 -3.78 26.57 -19.96
N PRO A 50 -4.94 27.25 -19.82
CA PRO A 50 -5.87 26.92 -18.76
C PRO A 50 -6.46 25.52 -19.00
N CYS A 51 -6.07 24.54 -18.20
CA CYS A 51 -6.86 23.33 -18.04
C CYS A 51 -7.83 23.56 -16.87
N HIS A 52 -9.11 23.73 -17.18
CA HIS A 52 -10.14 23.78 -16.14
C HIS A 52 -10.45 22.36 -15.68
N ALA A 53 -9.67 21.86 -14.72
CA ALA A 53 -9.98 20.63 -14.00
C ALA A 53 -10.83 20.98 -12.77
N ILE A 54 -12.07 20.49 -12.73
CA ILE A 54 -12.97 20.73 -11.59
C ILE A 54 -12.66 19.69 -10.52
N SER A 55 -12.27 20.18 -9.33
CA SER A 55 -12.16 19.32 -8.15
C SER A 55 -13.48 18.62 -7.87
N THR A 56 -13.46 17.30 -7.95
CA THR A 56 -14.62 16.47 -7.68
C THR A 56 -14.39 15.76 -6.36
N SER A 57 -15.45 15.56 -5.59
CA SER A 57 -15.32 14.75 -4.37
C SER A 57 -14.87 13.35 -4.76
N SER A 58 -13.91 12.79 -4.01
CA SER A 58 -13.44 11.41 -4.20
C SER A 58 -14.63 10.42 -4.19
N PHE A 59 -15.63 10.69 -3.35
CA PHE A 59 -16.88 9.95 -3.27
C PHE A 59 -17.70 9.93 -4.58
N GLN A 60 -17.83 11.05 -5.29
CA GLN A 60 -18.60 11.10 -6.54
C GLN A 60 -17.91 10.34 -7.67
N LEU A 61 -16.57 10.43 -7.76
CA LEU A 61 -15.79 9.64 -8.72
C LEU A 61 -16.03 8.15 -8.49
N LEU A 62 -15.93 7.70 -7.24
CA LEU A 62 -16.20 6.32 -6.86
C LEU A 62 -17.62 5.87 -7.26
N GLN A 63 -18.64 6.70 -7.02
CA GLN A 63 -20.03 6.37 -7.38
C GLN A 63 -20.25 6.22 -8.89
N ASN A 64 -19.59 7.04 -9.71
CA ASN A 64 -19.73 6.95 -11.15
C ASN A 64 -19.06 5.67 -11.67
N ASP A 65 -17.84 5.39 -11.21
CA ASP A 65 -17.10 4.17 -11.56
C ASP A 65 -17.88 2.91 -11.12
N GLU A 66 -18.55 2.95 -9.96
CA GLU A 66 -19.38 1.82 -9.49
C GLU A 66 -20.59 1.57 -10.38
N LYS A 67 -21.25 2.64 -10.86
CA LYS A 67 -22.41 2.51 -11.76
C LYS A 67 -22.01 1.94 -13.12
N GLU A 68 -20.93 2.44 -13.69
CA GLU A 68 -20.41 1.94 -14.97
C GLU A 68 -19.98 0.48 -14.85
N ALA A 69 -19.26 0.14 -13.78
CA ALA A 69 -18.88 -1.25 -13.48
C ALA A 69 -20.08 -2.16 -13.32
N ALA A 70 -21.12 -1.75 -12.57
CA ALA A 70 -22.33 -2.53 -12.37
C ALA A 70 -23.07 -2.78 -13.69
N SER A 71 -23.21 -1.76 -14.54
CA SER A 71 -23.85 -1.91 -15.84
C SER A 71 -23.11 -2.89 -16.75
N GLU A 72 -21.77 -2.85 -16.75
CA GLU A 72 -20.96 -3.77 -17.55
C GLU A 72 -21.03 -5.21 -17.00
N PHE A 73 -21.01 -5.36 -15.67
CA PHE A 73 -21.16 -6.65 -15.00
C PHE A 73 -22.49 -7.32 -15.36
N ASP A 74 -23.60 -6.59 -15.26
CA ASP A 74 -24.94 -7.09 -15.56
C ASP A 74 -25.07 -7.52 -17.02
N ARG A 75 -24.47 -6.77 -17.95
CA ARG A 75 -24.42 -7.10 -19.38
C ARG A 75 -23.70 -8.42 -19.63
N ILE A 76 -22.53 -8.61 -19.02
CA ILE A 76 -21.73 -9.83 -19.18
C ILE A 76 -22.43 -11.03 -18.55
N VAL A 77 -22.92 -10.89 -17.32
CA VAL A 77 -23.64 -11.97 -16.62
C VAL A 77 -24.92 -12.35 -17.36
N GLY A 78 -25.66 -11.38 -17.90
CA GLY A 78 -26.81 -11.61 -18.76
C GLY A 78 -26.45 -12.47 -19.98
N PHE A 79 -25.39 -12.09 -20.70
CA PHE A 79 -24.90 -12.85 -21.85
C PHE A 79 -24.47 -14.28 -21.48
N CYS A 80 -23.70 -14.46 -20.39
CA CYS A 80 -23.28 -15.77 -19.91
C CYS A 80 -24.48 -16.67 -19.58
N LYS A 81 -25.50 -16.09 -18.95
CA LYS A 81 -26.73 -16.80 -18.57
C LYS A 81 -27.55 -17.23 -19.77
N GLU A 82 -27.72 -16.36 -20.77
CA GLU A 82 -28.47 -16.65 -21.99
C GLU A 82 -27.82 -17.75 -22.83
N ASN A 83 -26.48 -17.76 -22.89
CA ASN A 83 -25.73 -18.72 -23.69
C ASN A 83 -25.31 -19.97 -22.91
N ASN A 84 -25.58 -20.02 -21.60
CA ASN A 84 -25.14 -21.08 -20.70
C ASN A 84 -23.63 -21.36 -20.80
N MET A 85 -22.82 -20.30 -20.88
CA MET A 85 -21.37 -20.38 -20.98
C MET A 85 -20.72 -19.57 -19.87
N PRO A 86 -19.69 -20.11 -19.20
CA PRO A 86 -18.97 -19.35 -18.20
C PRO A 86 -18.12 -18.27 -18.87
N PHE A 87 -17.87 -17.18 -18.15
CA PHE A 87 -17.04 -16.10 -18.63
C PHE A 87 -15.59 -16.54 -18.79
N ILE A 88 -14.97 -16.08 -19.87
CA ILE A 88 -13.56 -16.26 -20.19
C ILE A 88 -12.99 -14.87 -20.48
N ASP A 89 -11.89 -14.52 -19.83
CA ASP A 89 -11.22 -13.26 -20.02
C ASP A 89 -10.23 -13.34 -21.19
N ASP A 90 -10.68 -12.94 -22.38
CA ASP A 90 -9.86 -12.94 -23.59
C ASP A 90 -8.65 -11.99 -23.51
N SER A 91 -8.74 -10.95 -22.67
CA SER A 91 -7.64 -9.99 -22.49
C SER A 91 -6.53 -10.52 -21.58
N PHE A 92 -6.82 -11.54 -20.76
CA PHE A 92 -5.86 -12.21 -19.89
C PHE A 92 -6.01 -13.74 -19.96
N PRO A 93 -5.58 -14.35 -21.08
CA PRO A 93 -5.89 -15.74 -21.37
C PRO A 93 -5.21 -16.69 -20.38
N HIS A 94 -5.93 -17.70 -19.90
CA HIS A 94 -5.48 -18.87 -19.15
C HIS A 94 -4.40 -19.73 -19.85
N SER A 95 -3.26 -19.13 -20.17
CA SER A 95 -2.17 -19.69 -20.97
C SER A 95 -0.82 -19.28 -20.37
N LYS A 96 0.27 -19.81 -20.94
CA LYS A 96 1.64 -19.46 -20.54
C LYS A 96 1.94 -17.97 -20.69
N LYS A 97 1.24 -17.26 -21.58
CA LYS A 97 1.41 -15.81 -21.79
C LYS A 97 1.11 -15.02 -20.52
N SER A 98 0.03 -15.37 -19.83
CA SER A 98 -0.42 -14.69 -18.61
C SER A 98 0.40 -15.08 -17.38
N ILE A 99 1.03 -16.25 -17.39
CA ILE A 99 2.01 -16.65 -16.37
C ILE A 99 3.32 -15.86 -16.56
N GLY A 100 3.85 -15.85 -17.78
CA GLY A 100 5.15 -15.27 -18.10
C GLY A 100 6.33 -16.19 -17.76
N ASN A 101 7.55 -15.70 -17.99
CA ASN A 101 8.80 -16.43 -17.71
C ASN A 101 9.43 -15.93 -16.41
N PHE A 102 9.56 -16.79 -15.41
CA PHE A 102 10.19 -16.42 -14.14
C PHE A 102 11.71 -16.67 -14.20
N ILE A 103 12.48 -15.62 -13.93
CA ILE A 103 13.90 -15.76 -13.57
C ILE A 103 13.98 -15.37 -12.10
N ILE A 104 14.14 -16.36 -11.22
CA ILE A 104 14.37 -16.10 -9.80
C ILE A 104 15.84 -15.72 -9.64
N ASP A 105 16.07 -14.63 -8.91
CA ASP A 105 17.35 -14.03 -8.55
C ASP A 105 18.48 -15.07 -8.30
N GLU A 106 19.66 -14.80 -8.85
CA GLU A 106 20.84 -15.69 -8.86
C GLU A 106 21.29 -16.10 -7.45
N ARG A 107 20.88 -15.36 -6.41
CA ARG A 107 21.20 -15.60 -5.01
C ARG A 107 20.50 -16.84 -4.40
N LEU A 108 19.48 -17.40 -5.05
CA LEU A 108 18.73 -18.59 -4.62
C LEU A 108 18.83 -19.75 -5.61
N ASN A 109 20.05 -20.01 -6.12
CA ASN A 109 20.38 -21.23 -6.86
C ASN A 109 19.54 -21.46 -8.13
N GLY A 110 19.18 -20.37 -8.84
CA GLY A 110 18.81 -20.41 -10.27
C GLY A 110 17.66 -21.34 -10.68
N LYS A 111 16.72 -21.67 -9.78
CA LYS A 111 15.54 -22.46 -10.17
C LYS A 111 14.61 -21.62 -11.05
N LYS A 112 14.69 -21.82 -12.36
CA LYS A 112 13.67 -21.35 -13.30
C LYS A 112 12.36 -22.08 -13.00
N ILE A 113 11.33 -21.33 -12.66
CA ILE A 113 9.98 -21.87 -12.63
C ILE A 113 9.47 -21.91 -14.07
N ASP A 114 9.34 -23.12 -14.61
CA ASP A 114 8.76 -23.33 -15.93
C ASP A 114 7.24 -23.15 -15.86
N ALA A 115 6.68 -22.31 -16.72
CA ALA A 115 5.23 -22.13 -16.88
C ALA A 115 4.50 -23.45 -17.19
N ASN A 116 5.21 -24.46 -17.73
CA ASN A 116 4.69 -25.81 -17.98
C ASN A 116 4.28 -26.57 -16.71
N HIS A 117 4.76 -26.14 -15.54
CA HIS A 117 4.39 -26.77 -14.27
C HIS A 117 3.04 -26.30 -13.73
N PHE A 118 2.37 -25.39 -14.44
CA PHE A 118 1.10 -24.83 -14.03
C PHE A 118 -0.03 -25.18 -15.00
N ILE A 119 -1.19 -25.42 -14.41
CA ILE A 119 -2.47 -25.61 -15.09
C ILE A 119 -3.44 -24.55 -14.58
N TRP A 120 -4.44 -24.20 -15.38
CA TRP A 120 -5.46 -23.23 -14.99
C TRP A 120 -6.74 -23.98 -14.61
N LEU A 121 -7.19 -23.80 -13.37
CA LEU A 121 -8.38 -24.48 -12.85
C LEU A 121 -9.38 -23.46 -12.30
N ARG A 122 -10.67 -23.77 -12.43
CA ARG A 122 -11.72 -23.02 -11.74
C ARG A 122 -11.87 -23.49 -10.29
N PRO A 123 -12.46 -22.69 -9.39
CA PRO A 123 -12.50 -23.00 -7.96
C PRO A 123 -13.01 -24.42 -7.63
N GLN A 124 -14.03 -24.91 -8.32
CA GLN A 124 -14.60 -26.25 -8.14
C GLN A 124 -13.62 -27.40 -8.41
N ASP A 125 -12.55 -27.15 -9.17
CA ASP A 125 -11.56 -28.15 -9.56
C ASP A 125 -10.26 -28.09 -8.77
N ILE A 126 -10.10 -27.04 -7.94
CA ILE A 126 -8.90 -26.80 -7.14
C ILE A 126 -8.92 -27.68 -5.88
N TYR A 127 -7.79 -28.32 -5.62
CA TYR A 127 -7.56 -29.12 -4.43
C TYR A 127 -6.94 -28.28 -3.31
N THR A 128 -7.40 -28.50 -2.08
CA THR A 128 -6.76 -27.98 -0.88
C THR A 128 -5.56 -28.84 -0.48
N LYS A 129 -4.73 -28.34 0.44
CA LYS A 129 -3.48 -29.01 0.86
C LYS A 129 -3.67 -30.43 1.43
N ASP A 130 -4.85 -30.73 1.95
CA ASP A 130 -5.25 -32.06 2.42
C ASP A 130 -5.67 -33.02 1.28
N GLY A 131 -5.55 -32.59 0.02
CA GLY A 131 -5.89 -33.39 -1.16
C GLY A 131 -7.39 -33.52 -1.40
N ARG A 132 -8.21 -32.64 -0.81
CA ARG A 132 -9.68 -32.64 -0.99
C ARG A 132 -10.14 -31.41 -1.76
N ARG A 133 -11.41 -31.41 -2.18
CA ARG A 133 -12.07 -30.25 -2.79
C ARG A 133 -13.14 -29.74 -1.84
N TYR A 134 -13.12 -28.45 -1.55
CA TYR A 134 -14.15 -27.80 -0.75
C TYR A 134 -14.77 -26.64 -1.53
N ARG A 135 -15.97 -26.24 -1.11
CA ARG A 135 -16.68 -25.10 -1.69
C ARG A 135 -15.91 -23.81 -1.41
N TRP A 136 -15.82 -22.96 -2.42
CA TRP A 136 -15.20 -21.65 -2.32
C TRP A 136 -16.22 -20.56 -2.02
N SER A 137 -15.75 -19.52 -1.33
CA SER A 137 -16.48 -18.27 -1.13
C SER A 137 -15.59 -17.12 -1.58
N VAL A 138 -16.18 -15.97 -1.95
CA VAL A 138 -15.38 -14.77 -2.22
C VAL A 138 -14.82 -14.27 -0.90
N PHE A 139 -15.72 -13.93 0.02
CA PHE A 139 -15.43 -13.54 1.38
C PHE A 139 -16.14 -14.47 2.36
N LEU A 140 -15.49 -14.76 3.48
CA LEU A 140 -16.11 -15.39 4.64
C LEU A 140 -16.08 -14.41 5.82
N ASP A 141 -14.87 -14.09 6.26
CA ASP A 141 -14.54 -13.15 7.32
C ASP A 141 -13.08 -12.79 7.10
N PRO A 142 -12.77 -11.88 6.16
CA PRO A 142 -11.42 -11.69 5.63
C PRO A 142 -10.47 -11.28 6.74
N LYS A 143 -9.42 -12.07 6.94
CA LYS A 143 -8.39 -11.79 7.94
C LYS A 143 -7.02 -11.72 7.27
N PRO A 144 -6.10 -10.92 7.82
CA PRO A 144 -4.72 -10.91 7.35
C PRO A 144 -4.07 -12.29 7.43
N SER A 145 -4.46 -13.12 8.41
CA SER A 145 -3.99 -14.49 8.58
C SER A 145 -4.50 -15.48 7.53
N ASP A 146 -5.46 -15.07 6.68
CA ASP A 146 -5.91 -15.86 5.54
C ASP A 146 -5.00 -15.71 4.32
N ILE A 147 -4.16 -14.68 4.27
CA ILE A 147 -3.29 -14.43 3.13
C ILE A 147 -2.07 -15.35 3.26
N GLU A 148 -1.86 -16.17 2.24
CA GLU A 148 -0.69 -17.03 2.17
C GLU A 148 0.00 -16.84 0.82
N GLN A 149 1.33 -16.67 0.86
CA GLN A 149 2.16 -16.50 -0.31
C GLN A 149 2.42 -17.85 -1.00
N GLY A 150 2.22 -17.88 -2.32
CA GLY A 150 2.60 -19.02 -3.15
C GLY A 150 4.06 -18.96 -3.61
N CYS A 151 4.33 -19.46 -4.81
CA CYS A 151 5.69 -19.55 -5.34
C CYS A 151 6.24 -18.24 -5.95
N LEU A 152 5.50 -17.13 -5.90
CA LEU A 152 5.92 -15.83 -6.44
C LEU A 152 6.58 -14.95 -5.39
N GLY A 153 7.61 -14.19 -5.79
CA GLY A 153 8.29 -13.20 -4.97
C GLY A 153 7.55 -11.86 -4.84
N ASN A 154 6.22 -11.89 -4.67
CA ASN A 154 5.35 -10.70 -4.57
C ASN A 154 4.91 -10.41 -3.12
N CYS A 155 5.76 -10.77 -2.15
CA CYS A 155 5.53 -10.54 -0.73
C CYS A 155 5.16 -9.07 -0.43
N TRP A 156 5.74 -8.11 -1.14
CA TRP A 156 5.43 -6.68 -1.00
C TRP A 156 3.93 -6.39 -1.17
N PHE A 157 3.29 -6.99 -2.17
CA PHE A 157 1.88 -6.78 -2.46
C PHE A 157 0.98 -7.52 -1.47
N LEU A 158 1.34 -8.77 -1.11
CA LEU A 158 0.60 -9.54 -0.11
C LEU A 158 0.71 -8.94 1.30
N SER A 159 1.82 -8.28 1.62
CA SER A 159 1.98 -7.50 2.85
C SER A 159 0.99 -6.34 2.87
N ALA A 160 0.94 -5.56 1.78
CA ALA A 160 0.01 -4.44 1.67
C ALA A 160 -1.44 -4.94 1.82
N LEU A 161 -1.78 -6.03 1.13
CA LEU A 161 -3.09 -6.65 1.20
C LEU A 161 -3.44 -7.14 2.62
N ALA A 162 -2.46 -7.61 3.39
CA ALA A 162 -2.65 -7.97 4.79
C ALA A 162 -3.00 -6.76 5.66
N VAL A 163 -2.38 -5.60 5.42
CA VAL A 163 -2.75 -4.39 6.16
C VAL A 163 -4.14 -3.91 5.76
N ILE A 164 -4.53 -4.08 4.48
CA ILE A 164 -5.89 -3.77 4.01
C ILE A 164 -6.94 -4.70 4.59
N ALA A 165 -6.61 -5.96 4.87
CA ALA A 165 -7.54 -6.89 5.50
C ALA A 165 -7.95 -6.48 6.95
N GLU A 166 -7.16 -5.64 7.62
CA GLU A 166 -7.54 -5.01 8.90
C GLU A 166 -8.54 -3.84 8.73
N ARG A 167 -8.80 -3.43 7.48
CA ARG A 167 -9.70 -2.31 7.12
C ARG A 167 -10.77 -2.78 6.13
N PRO A 168 -11.84 -3.45 6.62
CA PRO A 168 -12.92 -3.96 5.77
C PRO A 168 -13.56 -2.90 4.88
N ASP A 169 -13.64 -1.66 5.37
CA ASP A 169 -14.17 -0.51 4.64
C ASP A 169 -13.40 -0.19 3.35
N ILE A 170 -12.11 -0.50 3.29
CA ILE A 170 -11.28 -0.32 2.09
C ILE A 170 -11.32 -1.58 1.22
N LEU A 171 -11.23 -2.76 1.82
CA LEU A 171 -11.37 -4.03 1.09
C LEU A 171 -12.69 -4.10 0.32
N ASP A 172 -13.75 -3.55 0.92
CA ASP A 172 -15.08 -3.41 0.32
C ASP A 172 -15.14 -2.51 -0.91
N GLN A 173 -14.21 -1.54 -1.03
CA GLN A 173 -14.08 -0.66 -2.19
C GLN A 173 -13.23 -1.29 -3.29
N ILE A 174 -12.29 -2.16 -2.91
CA ILE A 174 -11.41 -2.88 -3.84
C ILE A 174 -12.17 -4.01 -4.53
N PHE A 175 -13.02 -4.74 -3.82
CA PHE A 175 -13.69 -5.93 -4.37
C PHE A 175 -15.18 -5.68 -4.60
N LEU A 176 -15.58 -5.48 -5.86
CA LEU A 176 -16.97 -5.14 -6.20
C LEU A 176 -17.87 -6.39 -6.20
N THR A 177 -17.38 -7.52 -6.70
CA THR A 177 -18.16 -8.78 -6.79
C THR A 177 -18.05 -9.60 -5.49
N LYS A 178 -18.73 -9.16 -4.42
CA LYS A 178 -18.57 -9.75 -3.07
C LYS A 178 -19.19 -11.15 -2.88
N ILE A 179 -20.01 -11.59 -3.83
CA ILE A 179 -20.71 -12.87 -3.78
C ILE A 179 -20.11 -13.80 -4.83
N TYR A 180 -20.00 -15.09 -4.50
CA TYR A 180 -19.54 -16.10 -5.44
C TYR A 180 -20.39 -16.08 -6.72
N ASN A 181 -19.73 -15.87 -7.86
CA ASN A 181 -20.39 -15.81 -9.16
C ASN A 181 -20.22 -17.15 -9.88
N PRO A 182 -21.30 -17.89 -10.16
CA PRO A 182 -21.23 -19.20 -10.83
C PRO A 182 -20.79 -19.11 -12.30
N TRP A 183 -20.92 -17.94 -12.93
CA TRP A 183 -20.42 -17.68 -14.28
C TRP A 183 -18.93 -17.33 -14.30
N GLY A 184 -18.31 -17.20 -13.13
CA GLY A 184 -16.89 -16.95 -12.97
C GLY A 184 -16.45 -15.53 -13.33
N VAL A 185 -17.35 -14.53 -13.28
CA VAL A 185 -17.02 -13.11 -13.53
C VAL A 185 -16.79 -12.39 -12.20
N TYR A 186 -15.67 -11.68 -12.09
CA TYR A 186 -15.34 -10.87 -10.91
C TYR A 186 -14.79 -9.50 -11.33
N GLN A 187 -15.14 -8.47 -10.56
CA GLN A 187 -14.65 -7.10 -10.72
C GLN A 187 -13.84 -6.67 -9.49
N ILE A 188 -12.61 -6.23 -9.75
CA ILE A 188 -11.67 -5.73 -8.75
C ILE A 188 -11.24 -4.33 -9.16
N ARG A 189 -11.35 -3.38 -8.24
CA ARG A 189 -10.92 -1.99 -8.41
C ARG A 189 -9.50 -1.82 -7.86
N LEU A 190 -8.58 -1.31 -8.69
CA LEU A 190 -7.22 -0.97 -8.28
C LEU A 190 -6.88 0.46 -8.75
N CYS A 191 -6.04 1.17 -7.99
CA CYS A 191 -5.50 2.47 -8.35
C CYS A 191 -4.13 2.32 -9.03
N VAL A 192 -4.12 2.11 -10.33
CA VAL A 192 -2.88 1.88 -11.10
C VAL A 192 -2.39 3.19 -11.67
N ASP A 193 -1.11 3.51 -11.49
CA ASP A 193 -0.49 4.75 -11.98
C ASP A 193 -1.30 6.01 -11.62
N GLY A 194 -1.83 6.04 -10.39
CA GLY A 194 -2.65 7.15 -9.94
C GLY A 194 -4.01 7.25 -10.63
N HIS A 195 -4.57 6.15 -11.15
CA HIS A 195 -5.92 6.11 -11.71
C HIS A 195 -6.71 4.91 -11.21
N TRP A 196 -7.93 5.16 -10.74
CA TRP A 196 -8.86 4.09 -10.38
C TRP A 196 -9.34 3.37 -11.65
N GLN A 197 -9.21 2.04 -11.64
CA GLN A 197 -9.59 1.19 -12.76
C GLN A 197 -10.34 -0.02 -12.21
N VAL A 198 -11.52 -0.30 -12.78
CA VAL A 198 -12.25 -1.53 -12.50
C VAL A 198 -11.81 -2.60 -13.48
N ILE A 199 -11.15 -3.62 -12.95
CA ILE A 199 -10.53 -4.71 -13.68
C ILE A 199 -11.45 -5.92 -13.59
N LEU A 200 -11.97 -6.31 -14.75
CA LEU A 200 -12.72 -7.53 -14.93
C LEU A 200 -11.77 -8.73 -15.02
N VAL A 201 -12.03 -9.82 -14.31
CA VAL A 201 -11.27 -11.08 -14.41
C VAL A 201 -12.20 -12.29 -14.37
N ASP A 202 -11.79 -13.38 -15.02
CA ASP A 202 -12.39 -14.69 -14.78
C ASP A 202 -11.81 -15.41 -13.54
N ASP A 203 -12.39 -16.53 -13.13
CA ASP A 203 -11.91 -17.35 -12.00
C ASP A 203 -11.03 -18.54 -12.36
N PHE A 204 -10.45 -18.59 -13.55
CA PHE A 204 -9.36 -19.52 -13.80
C PHE A 204 -8.12 -19.09 -13.02
N LEU A 205 -7.63 -19.94 -12.12
CA LEU A 205 -6.48 -19.64 -11.27
C LEU A 205 -5.31 -20.58 -11.58
N PRO A 206 -4.07 -20.08 -11.60
CA PRO A 206 -2.87 -20.92 -11.77
C PRO A 206 -2.71 -21.88 -10.59
N CYS A 207 -2.64 -23.16 -10.91
CA CYS A 207 -2.49 -24.26 -9.97
C CYS A 207 -1.30 -25.14 -10.36
N HIS A 208 -0.69 -25.81 -9.39
CA HIS A 208 0.36 -26.79 -9.67
C HIS A 208 -0.21 -28.00 -10.40
N SER A 209 0.44 -28.44 -11.48
CA SER A 209 -0.01 -29.58 -12.28
C SER A 209 -0.07 -30.90 -11.51
N GLN A 210 0.75 -31.07 -10.47
CA GLN A 210 0.83 -32.30 -9.69
C GLN A 210 -0.20 -32.36 -8.55
N THR A 211 -0.41 -31.24 -7.85
CA THR A 211 -1.27 -31.20 -6.65
C THR A 211 -2.64 -30.62 -6.92
N HIS A 212 -2.81 -29.93 -8.05
CA HIS A 212 -4.01 -29.15 -8.40
C HIS A 212 -4.39 -28.09 -7.35
N GLY A 213 -3.46 -27.73 -6.46
CA GLY A 213 -3.61 -26.61 -5.54
C GLY A 213 -3.11 -25.30 -6.14
N LEU A 214 -3.59 -24.17 -5.62
CA LEU A 214 -3.17 -22.84 -6.03
C LEU A 214 -1.64 -22.69 -5.98
N ALA A 215 -1.06 -22.15 -7.04
CA ALA A 215 0.37 -21.96 -7.17
C ALA A 215 0.87 -20.62 -6.61
N PHE A 216 0.04 -19.58 -6.72
CA PHE A 216 0.37 -18.21 -6.34
C PHE A 216 -0.33 -17.82 -5.03
N ALA A 217 -0.85 -16.61 -4.88
CA ALA A 217 -1.47 -16.22 -3.62
C ALA A 217 -2.65 -17.14 -3.26
N VAL A 218 -2.72 -17.53 -2.00
CA VAL A 218 -3.74 -18.44 -1.47
C VAL A 218 -4.54 -17.71 -0.41
N GLY A 219 -5.86 -17.70 -0.57
CA GLY A 219 -6.78 -17.32 0.50
C GLY A 219 -7.15 -18.56 1.32
N ARG A 220 -6.64 -18.67 2.54
CA ARG A 220 -7.01 -19.75 3.47
C ARG A 220 -8.51 -19.74 3.73
N ARG A 221 -9.02 -20.90 4.15
CA ARG A 221 -10.47 -21.17 4.30
C ARG A 221 -11.23 -21.04 2.97
N ASN A 222 -10.55 -21.31 1.85
CA ASN A 222 -11.10 -21.34 0.49
C ASN A 222 -11.77 -20.02 0.10
N GLN A 223 -11.04 -18.92 0.33
CA GLN A 223 -11.48 -17.57 0.01
C GLN A 223 -10.83 -17.09 -1.29
N LEU A 224 -11.62 -16.57 -2.23
CA LEU A 224 -11.15 -16.18 -3.56
C LEU A 224 -10.61 -14.75 -3.63
N TRP A 225 -10.90 -13.90 -2.66
CA TRP A 225 -10.53 -12.48 -2.73
C TRP A 225 -9.01 -12.27 -2.90
N VAL A 226 -8.19 -13.05 -2.19
CA VAL A 226 -6.72 -12.97 -2.28
C VAL A 226 -6.20 -13.31 -3.69
N PRO A 227 -6.44 -14.52 -4.24
CA PRO A 227 -5.94 -14.86 -5.57
C PRO A 227 -6.54 -13.99 -6.69
N LEU A 228 -7.78 -13.52 -6.55
CA LEU A 228 -8.43 -12.68 -7.57
C LEU A 228 -7.86 -11.25 -7.58
N ILE A 229 -7.56 -10.67 -6.42
CA ILE A 229 -6.87 -9.36 -6.35
C ILE A 229 -5.45 -9.46 -6.93
N GLU A 230 -4.71 -10.53 -6.59
CA GLU A 230 -3.39 -10.79 -7.19
C GLU A 230 -3.48 -10.95 -8.71
N LYS A 231 -4.47 -11.69 -9.20
CA LYS A 231 -4.73 -11.87 -10.64
C LYS A 231 -5.05 -10.55 -11.34
N ALA A 232 -5.89 -9.70 -10.75
CA ALA A 232 -6.23 -8.40 -11.31
C ALA A 232 -4.97 -7.53 -11.48
N LEU A 233 -4.07 -7.53 -10.50
CA LEU A 233 -2.79 -6.83 -10.63
C LEU A 233 -1.89 -7.47 -11.69
N ALA A 234 -1.80 -8.80 -11.74
CA ALA A 234 -1.03 -9.51 -12.78
C ALA A 234 -1.53 -9.15 -14.19
N LYS A 235 -2.85 -9.02 -14.37
CA LYS A 235 -3.48 -8.60 -15.62
C LYS A 235 -3.08 -7.18 -16.01
N VAL A 236 -3.14 -6.24 -15.08
CA VAL A 236 -2.72 -4.86 -15.30
C VAL A 236 -1.25 -4.79 -15.74
N LEU A 237 -0.37 -5.54 -15.07
CA LEU A 237 1.05 -5.56 -15.40
C LEU A 237 1.36 -6.36 -16.69
N GLY A 238 0.42 -7.21 -17.10
CA GLY A 238 0.44 -8.03 -18.32
C GLY A 238 0.74 -9.52 -18.09
N CYS A 239 1.39 -9.90 -16.98
CA CYS A 239 1.57 -11.29 -16.56
C CYS A 239 2.02 -11.40 -15.09
N TYR A 240 1.89 -12.60 -14.52
CA TYR A 240 2.35 -12.90 -13.15
C TYR A 240 3.87 -12.72 -12.96
N ALA A 241 4.67 -12.99 -13.99
CA ALA A 241 6.13 -12.84 -13.95
C ALA A 241 6.63 -11.39 -13.72
N LYS A 242 5.77 -10.39 -13.85
CA LYS A 242 6.10 -8.98 -13.59
C LYS A 242 5.77 -8.52 -12.15
N LEU A 243 5.07 -9.34 -11.36
CA LEU A 243 4.75 -9.05 -9.97
C LEU A 243 5.96 -9.05 -9.00
N PRO A 244 6.98 -9.91 -9.17
CA PRO A 244 8.11 -9.93 -8.23
C PRO A 244 8.87 -8.61 -8.18
N ALA A 245 9.53 -8.35 -7.04
CA ALA A 245 10.35 -7.16 -6.78
C ALA A 245 9.57 -5.83 -6.84
N GLY A 246 8.81 -5.54 -5.78
CA GLY A 246 8.17 -4.23 -5.55
C GLY A 246 8.31 -3.83 -4.08
N ARG A 247 7.86 -2.62 -3.75
CA ARG A 247 7.82 -2.12 -2.36
C ARG A 247 6.41 -2.21 -1.81
N THR A 248 6.26 -2.50 -0.53
CA THR A 248 4.93 -2.60 0.10
C THR A 248 4.15 -1.28 -0.05
N LEU A 249 4.86 -0.15 -0.11
CA LEU A 249 4.34 1.19 -0.37
C LEU A 249 3.64 1.30 -1.73
N GLU A 250 4.19 0.66 -2.78
CA GLU A 250 3.54 0.58 -4.09
C GLU A 250 2.22 -0.19 -3.98
N GLY A 251 2.21 -1.25 -3.17
CA GLY A 251 1.03 -2.09 -2.98
C GLY A 251 -0.07 -1.31 -2.27
N LEU A 252 0.30 -0.56 -1.23
CA LEU A 252 -0.64 0.31 -0.52
C LEU A 252 -1.18 1.41 -1.44
N ALA A 253 -0.34 2.04 -2.26
CA ALA A 253 -0.78 3.04 -3.23
C ALA A 253 -1.76 2.44 -4.26
N ILE A 254 -1.50 1.22 -4.75
CA ILE A 254 -2.37 0.51 -5.69
C ILE A 254 -3.71 0.14 -5.06
N LEU A 255 -3.71 -0.33 -3.82
CA LEU A 255 -4.93 -0.79 -3.14
C LEU A 255 -5.79 0.37 -2.63
N THR A 256 -5.17 1.47 -2.22
CA THR A 256 -5.87 2.58 -1.54
C THR A 256 -6.04 3.82 -2.40
N GLY A 257 -5.22 4.01 -3.43
CA GLY A 257 -5.10 5.26 -4.17
C GLY A 257 -4.68 6.47 -3.34
N ALA A 258 -4.26 6.26 -2.08
CA ALA A 258 -3.95 7.32 -1.14
C ALA A 258 -2.49 7.77 -1.26
N PRO A 259 -2.18 9.03 -0.87
CA PRO A 259 -0.81 9.49 -0.75
C PRO A 259 -0.02 8.62 0.23
N CYS A 260 1.11 8.11 -0.25
CA CYS A 260 1.96 7.21 0.51
C CYS A 260 3.28 7.90 0.87
N THR A 261 3.76 7.68 2.09
CA THR A 261 5.04 8.19 2.61
C THR A 261 5.75 7.09 3.38
N PHE A 262 7.02 7.26 3.70
CA PHE A 262 7.71 6.36 4.61
C PHE A 262 8.44 7.15 5.71
N LEU A 263 8.61 6.51 6.86
CA LEU A 263 9.51 6.92 7.93
C LEU A 263 10.76 6.07 7.85
N ASP A 264 11.92 6.72 7.76
CA ASP A 264 13.22 6.06 7.86
C ASP A 264 13.53 5.83 9.34
N LEU A 265 13.59 4.56 9.75
CA LEU A 265 13.95 4.18 11.11
C LEU A 265 15.47 3.97 11.25
N GLU A 266 16.17 3.69 10.16
CA GLU A 266 17.59 3.33 10.18
C GLU A 266 18.49 4.53 10.47
N ASN A 267 18.17 5.67 9.84
CA ASN A 267 18.95 6.91 9.92
C ASN A 267 18.40 7.92 10.93
N CYS A 268 17.27 7.62 11.57
CA CYS A 268 16.68 8.54 12.54
C CYS A 268 17.29 8.36 13.92
N THR A 269 17.84 9.43 14.49
CA THR A 269 18.37 9.46 15.86
C THR A 269 17.36 9.95 16.88
N ASP A 270 16.23 10.53 16.42
CA ASP A 270 15.20 11.12 17.29
C ASP A 270 14.03 10.14 17.47
N HIS A 271 14.17 9.27 18.46
CA HIS A 271 13.17 8.24 18.78
C HIS A 271 11.84 8.84 19.25
N ASP A 272 11.85 9.98 19.92
CA ASP A 272 10.65 10.64 20.42
C ASP A 272 9.84 11.24 19.26
N LEU A 273 10.52 11.81 18.26
CA LEU A 273 9.88 12.28 17.04
C LEU A 273 9.20 11.13 16.28
N ILE A 274 9.87 9.99 16.10
CA ILE A 274 9.28 8.82 15.44
C ILE A 274 8.08 8.31 16.22
N TRP A 275 8.17 8.23 17.55
CA TRP A 275 7.06 7.83 18.39
C TRP A 275 5.85 8.76 18.26
N ALA A 276 6.08 10.08 18.31
CA ALA A 276 5.04 11.09 18.11
C ALA A 276 4.40 11.00 16.72
N GLN A 277 5.21 10.78 15.68
CA GLN A 277 4.72 10.58 14.32
C GLN A 277 3.84 9.31 14.20
N LEU A 278 4.28 8.19 14.77
CA LEU A 278 3.50 6.93 14.76
C LEU A 278 2.17 7.08 15.50
N LEU A 279 2.16 7.76 16.65
CA LEU A 279 0.93 8.06 17.38
C LEU A 279 0.00 8.95 16.57
N SER A 280 0.51 10.05 16.00
CA SER A 280 -0.27 10.96 15.17
C SER A 280 -0.88 10.26 13.95
N MET A 281 -0.12 9.39 13.27
CA MET A 281 -0.62 8.65 12.11
C MET A 281 -1.66 7.59 12.49
N ARG A 282 -1.49 6.94 13.66
CA ARG A 282 -2.50 6.03 14.21
C ARG A 282 -3.80 6.78 14.55
N GLU A 283 -3.72 7.93 15.20
CA GLU A 283 -4.89 8.76 15.54
C GLU A 283 -5.61 9.28 14.29
N ALA A 284 -4.86 9.59 13.23
CA ALA A 284 -5.40 9.95 11.93
C ALA A 284 -6.06 8.76 11.19
N GLY A 285 -5.93 7.53 11.70
CA GLY A 285 -6.48 6.32 11.09
C GLY A 285 -5.73 5.86 9.83
N PHE A 286 -4.48 6.29 9.67
CA PHE A 286 -3.64 5.88 8.54
C PHE A 286 -3.18 4.43 8.68
N ILE A 287 -2.94 3.82 7.51
CA ILE A 287 -2.56 2.42 7.42
C ILE A 287 -1.04 2.34 7.33
N MET A 288 -0.44 1.49 8.15
CA MET A 288 1.01 1.39 8.29
C MET A 288 1.50 -0.05 8.06
N GLY A 289 2.50 -0.19 7.20
CA GLY A 289 3.30 -1.40 7.03
C GLY A 289 4.74 -1.15 7.48
N CYS A 290 5.47 -2.20 7.81
CA CYS A 290 6.88 -2.08 8.20
C CYS A 290 7.73 -3.15 7.49
N SER A 291 8.95 -2.79 7.14
CA SER A 291 9.89 -3.67 6.44
C SER A 291 11.17 -3.89 7.27
N CYS A 292 11.67 -5.12 7.30
CA CYS A 292 13.00 -5.43 7.85
C CYS A 292 14.01 -5.66 6.73
N GLY A 293 15.13 -4.97 6.76
CA GLY A 293 16.34 -5.36 6.04
C GLY A 293 17.07 -6.46 6.80
N SER A 294 18.04 -7.10 6.15
CA SER A 294 18.79 -8.22 6.75
C SER A 294 19.74 -7.82 7.90
N GLY A 295 19.74 -6.56 8.34
CA GLY A 295 20.62 -6.04 9.38
C GLY A 295 20.07 -6.27 10.78
N ARG A 296 20.80 -7.01 11.63
CA ARG A 296 20.54 -7.05 13.07
C ARG A 296 21.46 -6.05 13.78
N ARG A 297 20.91 -5.14 14.59
CA ARG A 297 21.67 -4.35 15.58
C ARG A 297 21.53 -4.97 16.99
N TYR A 298 22.55 -4.80 17.83
CA TYR A 298 22.58 -5.27 19.22
C TYR A 298 21.98 -4.21 20.16
N VAL A 299 21.25 -4.67 21.18
CA VAL A 299 20.63 -3.86 22.23
C VAL A 299 21.63 -3.62 23.38
N ASP A 300 21.75 -2.37 23.84
CA ASP A 300 22.28 -2.07 25.17
C ASP A 300 21.11 -2.10 26.19
N GLU A 301 21.19 -2.97 27.18
CA GLU A 301 20.14 -3.22 28.19
C GLU A 301 19.90 -2.03 29.14
N ALA A 302 20.80 -1.03 29.16
CA ALA A 302 20.73 0.09 30.11
C ALA A 302 19.67 1.16 29.78
N GLU A 303 19.17 1.24 28.54
CA GLU A 303 18.24 2.29 28.07
C GLU A 303 16.75 1.90 28.23
N PHE A 304 16.47 0.73 28.79
CA PHE A 304 15.21 -0.01 28.64
C PHE A 304 14.04 0.39 29.56
N ARG A 305 14.00 1.60 30.13
CA ARG A 305 13.03 1.93 31.21
C ARG A 305 12.09 3.12 30.97
N ARG A 306 11.95 3.60 29.73
CA ARG A 306 11.07 4.77 29.47
C ARG A 306 10.14 4.72 28.25
N VAL A 307 10.12 3.66 27.45
CA VAL A 307 9.47 3.72 26.13
C VAL A 307 8.37 2.68 25.93
N GLY A 308 7.35 3.06 25.15
CA GLY A 308 6.12 2.30 24.90
C GLY A 308 6.32 1.00 24.11
N VAL A 309 5.22 0.28 23.92
CA VAL A 309 5.15 -0.97 23.14
C VAL A 309 4.38 -0.74 21.83
N VAL A 310 4.81 -1.43 20.77
CA VAL A 310 4.13 -1.44 19.47
C VAL A 310 3.50 -2.82 19.23
N ARG A 311 2.31 -2.83 18.62
CA ARG A 311 1.66 -4.06 18.13
C ARG A 311 1.95 -4.20 16.65
N LEU A 312 2.42 -5.37 16.24
CA LEU A 312 2.75 -5.70 14.87
C LEU A 312 2.03 -6.97 14.46
N ARG A 313 1.89 -7.16 13.14
CA ARG A 313 1.36 -8.38 12.57
C ARG A 313 2.26 -8.88 11.45
N ASN A 314 2.72 -10.11 11.60
CA ASN A 314 3.38 -10.86 10.55
C ASN A 314 2.33 -11.65 9.73
N PRO A 315 2.06 -11.26 8.47
CA PRO A 315 1.07 -11.93 7.64
C PRO A 315 1.47 -13.36 7.24
N TRP A 316 2.75 -13.68 7.21
CA TRP A 316 3.23 -15.00 6.78
C TRP A 316 3.17 -16.08 7.88
N GLY A 317 2.97 -15.68 9.14
CA GLY A 317 2.87 -16.60 10.29
C GLY A 317 4.10 -17.49 10.54
N SER A 318 5.19 -17.29 9.81
CA SER A 318 6.42 -18.10 9.87
C SER A 318 7.42 -17.60 10.91
N PHE A 319 7.36 -16.31 11.25
CA PHE A 319 8.15 -15.69 12.31
C PHE A 319 7.22 -15.23 13.42
N THR A 320 7.49 -15.71 14.63
CA THR A 320 6.82 -15.29 15.85
C THR A 320 7.86 -14.66 16.75
N TRP A 321 7.59 -13.42 17.19
CA TRP A 321 8.42 -12.75 18.18
C TRP A 321 8.48 -13.56 19.47
N ASN A 322 9.68 -13.80 19.99
CA ASN A 322 9.93 -14.61 21.18
C ASN A 322 10.62 -13.83 22.31
N GLY A 323 10.69 -12.50 22.20
CA GLY A 323 11.27 -11.61 23.21
C GLY A 323 10.23 -11.07 24.20
N PRO A 324 10.57 -10.00 24.94
CA PRO A 324 9.65 -9.34 25.86
C PRO A 324 8.34 -8.96 25.17
N TRP A 325 7.20 -9.10 25.87
CA TRP A 325 5.84 -8.84 25.37
C TRP A 325 5.31 -9.82 24.29
N CYS A 326 6.00 -10.93 24.01
CA CYS A 326 5.39 -12.02 23.25
C CYS A 326 4.28 -12.75 24.03
N ASP A 327 3.45 -13.53 23.34
CA ASP A 327 2.29 -14.23 23.91
C ASP A 327 2.63 -15.15 25.10
N THR A 328 3.83 -15.72 25.09
CA THR A 328 4.31 -16.67 26.11
C THR A 328 5.26 -16.03 27.12
N TRP A 329 5.45 -14.70 27.10
CA TRP A 329 6.38 -14.01 27.99
C TRP A 329 5.93 -14.11 29.46
N SER A 330 6.79 -14.60 30.34
CA SER A 330 6.47 -14.73 31.77
C SER A 330 6.40 -13.38 32.51
N GLY A 331 6.83 -12.29 31.88
CA GLY A 331 6.84 -10.93 32.46
C GLY A 331 5.52 -10.17 32.36
N TRP A 332 4.46 -10.76 31.79
CA TRP A 332 3.14 -10.13 31.74
C TRP A 332 2.57 -9.91 33.14
N ASP A 333 2.25 -8.65 33.49
CA ASP A 333 1.34 -8.37 34.59
C ASP A 333 -0.13 -8.49 34.14
N GLU A 334 -1.02 -8.74 35.09
CA GLU A 334 -2.44 -8.99 34.81
C GLU A 334 -3.14 -7.78 34.18
N THR A 335 -2.70 -6.56 34.51
CA THR A 335 -3.31 -5.32 33.98
C THR A 335 -2.91 -5.12 32.53
N SER A 336 -1.62 -5.15 32.21
CA SER A 336 -1.14 -4.99 30.84
C SER A 336 -1.63 -6.10 29.94
N ARG A 337 -1.72 -7.35 30.43
CA ARG A 337 -2.25 -8.49 29.65
C ARG A 337 -3.71 -8.28 29.27
N ARG A 338 -4.54 -7.79 30.18
CA ARG A 338 -5.95 -7.48 29.88
C ARG A 338 -6.11 -6.31 28.90
N ILE A 339 -5.24 -5.30 28.97
CA ILE A 339 -5.30 -4.12 28.09
C ILE A 339 -4.79 -4.43 26.68
N LEU A 340 -3.66 -5.14 26.57
CA LEU A 340 -2.98 -5.36 25.29
C LEU A 340 -3.43 -6.65 24.58
N LEU A 341 -3.96 -7.62 25.32
CA LEU A 341 -4.48 -8.89 24.80
C LEU A 341 -5.89 -9.19 25.37
N PRO A 342 -6.88 -8.30 25.15
CA PRO A 342 -8.23 -8.48 25.71
C PRO A 342 -8.89 -9.78 25.23
N ASP A 343 -8.69 -10.13 23.96
CA ASP A 343 -9.23 -11.34 23.33
C ASP A 343 -8.21 -12.50 23.26
N GLY A 344 -7.09 -12.37 23.96
CA GLY A 344 -5.99 -13.32 23.91
C GLY A 344 -5.07 -13.17 22.69
N PRO A 345 -4.14 -14.13 22.49
CA PRO A 345 -3.18 -14.09 21.40
C PRO A 345 -3.86 -14.34 20.04
N GLU A 346 -3.43 -13.59 19.03
CA GLU A 346 -3.99 -13.66 17.68
C GLU A 346 -2.92 -14.12 16.69
N ALA A 347 -3.29 -15.01 15.75
CA ALA A 347 -2.36 -15.58 14.78
C ALA A 347 -1.62 -14.49 13.97
N GLY A 348 -0.29 -14.47 14.13
CA GLY A 348 0.63 -13.56 13.46
C GLY A 348 0.77 -12.21 14.14
N ALA A 349 -0.06 -11.85 15.13
CA ALA A 349 0.06 -10.59 15.85
C ALA A 349 0.93 -10.73 17.10
N PHE A 350 1.75 -9.73 17.41
CA PHE A 350 2.58 -9.72 18.61
C PHE A 350 2.87 -8.30 19.08
N TRP A 351 3.18 -8.16 20.37
CA TRP A 351 3.66 -6.92 20.95
C TRP A 351 5.18 -6.96 21.10
N MET A 352 5.84 -5.83 20.87
CA MET A 352 7.27 -5.68 21.11
C MET A 352 7.62 -4.29 21.65
N PRO A 353 8.72 -4.16 22.41
CA PRO A 353 9.24 -2.86 22.81
C PRO A 353 9.55 -1.96 21.61
N PHE A 354 9.27 -0.67 21.70
CA PHE A 354 9.53 0.28 20.63
C PHE A 354 11.02 0.36 20.23
N LEU A 355 11.94 0.24 21.19
CA LEU A 355 13.38 0.23 20.89
C LEU A 355 13.79 -1.02 20.10
N ASP A 356 13.23 -2.20 20.44
CA ASP A 356 13.44 -3.41 19.63
C ASP A 356 12.86 -3.23 18.23
N PHE A 357 11.76 -2.49 18.07
CA PHE A 357 11.17 -2.19 16.77
C PHE A 357 12.10 -1.32 15.93
N MET A 358 12.58 -0.21 16.47
CA MET A 358 13.54 0.69 15.80
C MET A 358 14.81 -0.03 15.32
N GLN A 359 15.25 -1.08 16.03
CA GLN A 359 16.48 -1.81 15.68
C GLN A 359 16.28 -2.92 14.66
N ARG A 360 15.05 -3.41 14.49
CA ARG A 360 14.73 -4.57 13.63
C ARG A 360 14.09 -4.18 12.32
N PHE A 361 13.46 -3.02 12.26
CA PHE A 361 12.77 -2.53 11.07
C PHE A 361 13.54 -1.33 10.51
N ASP A 362 13.64 -1.28 9.19
CA ASP A 362 14.39 -0.21 8.50
C ASP A 362 13.48 0.99 8.24
N SER A 363 12.20 0.72 7.98
CA SER A 363 11.24 1.75 7.61
C SER A 363 9.81 1.38 7.97
N VAL A 364 9.00 2.42 8.18
CA VAL A 364 7.54 2.33 8.26
C VAL A 364 6.95 2.99 7.04
N GLU A 365 6.20 2.24 6.26
CA GLU A 365 5.48 2.71 5.09
C GLU A 365 4.05 3.05 5.50
N VAL A 366 3.56 4.20 5.05
CA VAL A 366 2.30 4.78 5.53
C VAL A 366 1.46 5.19 4.35
N ALA A 367 0.24 4.67 4.27
CA ALA A 367 -0.80 5.14 3.36
C ALA A 367 -1.76 6.06 4.11
N LYS A 368 -1.81 7.33 3.68
CA LYS A 368 -2.65 8.36 4.28
C LYS A 368 -4.09 8.25 3.79
N VAL A 369 -4.73 7.11 4.07
CA VAL A 369 -6.11 6.85 3.69
C VAL A 369 -7.02 7.78 4.49
N ARG A 370 -7.73 8.68 3.79
CA ARG A 370 -8.64 9.66 4.39
C ARG A 370 -10.08 9.26 4.12
N SER A 371 -10.98 9.66 5.01
CA SER A 371 -12.42 9.49 4.80
C SER A 371 -12.86 10.24 3.53
N ALA A 372 -13.59 9.55 2.65
CA ALA A 372 -14.11 10.08 1.40
C ALA A 372 -15.05 11.29 1.58
N GLN A 373 -15.57 11.50 2.79
CA GLN A 373 -16.54 12.56 3.10
C GLN A 373 -15.93 13.96 3.25
N GLY A 374 -14.58 14.08 3.33
CA GLY A 374 -13.90 15.37 3.53
C GLY A 374 -12.72 15.64 2.60
N TRP A 375 -12.26 14.64 1.83
CA TRP A 375 -11.11 14.79 0.94
C TRP A 375 -11.54 15.01 -0.51
N LYS A 376 -11.14 16.14 -1.07
CA LYS A 376 -11.32 16.45 -2.48
C LYS A 376 -10.10 15.99 -3.27
N GLU A 377 -10.35 15.46 -4.45
CA GLU A 377 -9.30 14.88 -5.28
C GLU A 377 -9.36 15.43 -6.71
N ILE A 378 -8.18 15.59 -7.32
CA ILE A 378 -8.00 15.84 -8.74
C ILE A 378 -6.86 14.94 -9.20
N ARG A 379 -7.12 14.17 -10.27
CA ARG A 379 -6.11 13.38 -10.98
C ARG A 379 -5.94 14.01 -12.35
N VAL A 380 -4.71 14.36 -12.72
CA VAL A 380 -4.42 15.05 -13.98
C VAL A 380 -3.36 14.27 -14.75
N ASP A 381 -3.71 13.84 -15.96
CA ASP A 381 -2.77 13.26 -16.90
C ASP A 381 -1.94 14.35 -17.57
N CYS A 382 -0.62 14.15 -17.59
CA CYS A 382 0.30 15.03 -18.30
C CYS A 382 1.43 14.23 -18.95
N SER A 383 1.92 14.71 -20.10
CA SER A 383 3.09 14.15 -20.79
C SER A 383 4.24 15.14 -20.72
N ILE A 384 5.29 14.79 -19.99
CA ILE A 384 6.51 15.60 -19.87
C ILE A 384 7.50 15.09 -20.94
N PRO A 385 7.96 15.94 -21.88
CA PRO A 385 8.97 15.53 -22.86
C PRO A 385 10.31 15.24 -22.17
N GLN A 386 11.07 14.27 -22.70
CA GLN A 386 12.37 13.84 -22.13
C GLN A 386 13.46 14.93 -22.09
N PHE A 387 13.24 16.07 -22.73
CA PHE A 387 14.21 17.16 -22.78
C PHE A 387 13.90 18.19 -21.69
N TRP A 388 14.87 18.43 -20.81
CA TRP A 388 14.77 19.51 -19.84
C TRP A 388 14.98 20.86 -20.56
N GLY A 389 14.12 21.84 -20.28
CA GLY A 389 14.21 23.17 -20.88
C GLY A 389 13.11 24.08 -20.38
N LYS A 390 13.33 25.40 -20.42
CA LYS A 390 12.37 26.43 -19.95
C LYS A 390 10.99 26.32 -20.62
N GLU A 391 10.93 25.78 -21.83
CA GLU A 391 9.70 25.59 -22.60
C GLU A 391 8.97 24.27 -22.28
N ASN A 392 9.59 23.40 -21.47
CA ASN A 392 9.12 22.05 -21.18
C ASN A 392 8.67 21.86 -19.72
N VAL A 393 8.34 22.96 -19.03
CA VAL A 393 7.82 22.94 -17.66
C VAL A 393 6.30 22.98 -17.69
N ILE A 394 5.67 21.98 -17.08
CA ILE A 394 4.22 21.94 -16.89
C ILE A 394 3.90 22.60 -15.54
N GLY A 395 3.04 23.61 -15.57
CA GLY A 395 2.60 24.33 -14.38
C GLY A 395 1.12 24.10 -14.10
N PHE A 396 0.78 23.88 -12.83
CA PHE A 396 -0.60 23.82 -12.35
C PHE A 396 -0.81 24.95 -11.34
N GLN A 397 -1.89 25.72 -11.53
CA GLN A 397 -2.29 26.75 -10.57
C GLN A 397 -3.37 26.19 -9.65
N LEU A 398 -3.09 26.20 -8.35
CA LEU A 398 -4.04 25.80 -7.30
C LEU A 398 -4.56 27.05 -6.60
N GLN A 399 -5.88 27.25 -6.62
CA GLN A 399 -6.52 28.32 -5.85
C GLN A 399 -6.99 27.76 -4.50
N ILE A 400 -6.45 28.33 -3.42
CA ILE A 400 -6.71 27.91 -2.04
C ILE A 400 -7.29 29.10 -1.29
N GLU A 401 -8.54 28.98 -0.84
CA GLU A 401 -9.28 30.08 -0.19
C GLU A 401 -9.20 30.02 1.35
N GLU A 402 -8.99 28.82 1.90
CA GLU A 402 -8.91 28.57 3.34
C GLU A 402 -7.64 27.77 3.66
N PRO A 403 -7.13 27.79 4.91
CA PRO A 403 -6.01 26.94 5.31
C PRO A 403 -6.28 25.46 4.95
N THR A 404 -5.54 24.97 3.97
CA THR A 404 -5.79 23.67 3.34
C THR A 404 -4.57 22.78 3.44
N GLU A 405 -4.76 21.57 3.94
CA GLU A 405 -3.76 20.52 3.87
C GLU A 405 -3.75 19.93 2.45
N LEU A 406 -2.58 19.90 1.81
CA LEU A 406 -2.40 19.43 0.44
C LEU A 406 -1.46 18.22 0.41
N ALA A 407 -1.84 17.20 -0.36
CA ALA A 407 -0.95 16.11 -0.72
C ALA A 407 -0.81 16.05 -2.24
N ILE A 408 0.42 16.15 -2.73
CA ILE A 408 0.74 16.04 -4.16
C ILE A 408 1.45 14.71 -4.36
N THR A 409 0.95 13.92 -5.30
CA THR A 409 1.58 12.66 -5.72
C THR A 409 1.77 12.69 -7.22
N VAL A 410 2.90 12.18 -7.68
CA VAL A 410 3.22 12.09 -9.11
C VAL A 410 3.53 10.65 -9.43
N TYR A 411 2.82 10.13 -10.43
CA TYR A 411 2.99 8.76 -10.89
C TYR A 411 3.60 8.80 -12.29
N GLN A 412 4.73 8.13 -12.45
CA GLN A 412 5.29 7.87 -13.76
C GLN A 412 4.69 6.58 -14.31
N LYS A 413 3.93 6.69 -15.40
CA LYS A 413 3.34 5.53 -16.09
C LYS A 413 4.43 4.57 -16.53
N GLY A 414 4.29 3.29 -16.17
CA GLY A 414 5.26 2.25 -16.51
C GLY A 414 6.56 2.29 -15.70
N SER A 415 6.57 2.90 -14.50
CA SER A 415 7.75 3.05 -13.62
C SER A 415 8.48 1.76 -13.24
N ARG A 416 7.85 0.58 -13.41
CA ARG A 416 8.52 -0.72 -13.22
C ARG A 416 9.57 -1.01 -14.29
N ASP A 417 9.47 -0.36 -15.46
CA ASP A 417 10.51 -0.35 -16.47
C ASP A 417 11.45 0.83 -16.19
N ARG A 418 12.76 0.56 -16.10
CA ARG A 418 13.75 1.59 -15.74
C ARG A 418 13.71 2.74 -16.74
N CYS A 419 13.45 3.95 -16.25
CA CYS A 419 13.56 5.18 -17.01
C CYS A 419 14.66 6.05 -16.37
N ASP A 420 15.62 6.52 -17.16
CA ASP A 420 16.75 7.34 -16.68
C ASP A 420 16.35 8.83 -16.52
N SER A 421 15.07 9.12 -16.25
CA SER A 421 14.54 10.49 -16.13
C SER A 421 14.00 10.72 -14.72
N ASP A 422 14.57 11.68 -14.01
CA ASP A 422 14.09 12.12 -12.70
C ASP A 422 12.97 13.15 -12.88
N ILE A 423 11.90 13.02 -12.09
CA ILE A 423 10.83 14.01 -12.03
C ILE A 423 11.04 14.87 -10.79
N MET A 424 11.02 16.19 -10.97
CA MET A 424 11.10 17.17 -9.88
C MET A 424 9.80 17.97 -9.82
N VAL A 425 9.25 18.14 -8.61
CA VAL A 425 8.04 18.91 -8.36
C VAL A 425 8.41 20.16 -7.58
N LEU A 426 8.11 21.33 -8.13
CA LEU A 426 8.36 22.61 -7.46
C LEU A 426 7.02 23.23 -7.07
N LEU A 427 6.83 23.48 -5.78
CA LEU A 427 5.65 24.18 -5.28
C LEU A 427 6.02 25.63 -4.98
N HIS A 428 5.37 26.56 -5.68
CA HIS A 428 5.56 27.99 -5.48
C HIS A 428 4.29 28.63 -4.92
N LYS A 429 4.46 29.59 -4.00
CA LYS A 429 3.39 30.48 -3.56
C LYS A 429 3.28 31.63 -4.55
N ASN A 430 2.10 31.86 -5.11
CA ASN A 430 1.90 33.00 -6.00
C ASN A 430 2.01 34.33 -5.23
N ASN A 431 2.55 35.35 -5.90
CA ASN A 431 2.54 36.70 -5.38
C ASN A 431 1.09 37.23 -5.36
N PRO A 432 0.58 37.71 -4.21
CA PRO A 432 -0.81 38.12 -4.06
C PRO A 432 -1.18 39.35 -4.90
N SER A 433 -0.20 40.16 -5.31
CA SER A 433 -0.39 41.40 -6.05
C SER A 433 -0.46 41.24 -7.58
N ASN A 434 0.19 40.21 -8.15
CA ASN A 434 0.30 40.07 -9.61
C ASN A 434 0.08 38.63 -10.12
N MET A 435 -0.27 37.69 -9.23
CA MET A 435 -0.45 36.26 -9.54
C MET A 435 0.73 35.60 -10.27
N GLN A 436 1.93 36.18 -10.21
CA GLN A 436 3.14 35.58 -10.76
C GLN A 436 3.70 34.51 -9.81
N ILE A 437 4.49 33.58 -10.37
CA ILE A 437 5.24 32.58 -9.61
C ILE A 437 6.10 33.32 -8.59
N GLY A 438 5.83 33.07 -7.31
CA GLY A 438 6.54 33.71 -6.20
C GLY A 438 7.48 32.74 -5.50
N GLU A 439 7.48 32.80 -4.17
CA GLU A 439 8.41 32.07 -3.31
C GLU A 439 8.28 30.55 -3.47
N LEU A 440 9.43 29.86 -3.55
CA LEU A 440 9.50 28.41 -3.54
C LEU A 440 9.22 27.89 -2.13
N ILE A 441 8.14 27.13 -1.97
CA ILE A 441 7.72 26.52 -0.70
C ILE A 441 8.36 25.13 -0.53
N VAL A 442 8.35 24.32 -1.59
CA VAL A 442 8.80 22.92 -1.58
C VAL A 442 9.52 22.60 -2.90
N ARG A 443 10.60 21.82 -2.81
CA ARG A 443 11.37 21.28 -3.95
C ARG A 443 11.51 19.77 -3.84
#